data_AF-A0A956KY77-F1
#
_entry.id   AF-A0A956KY77-F1
#
_cell.length_a   1.000
_cell.length_b   1.000
_cell.length_c   1.000
_cell.angle_alpha   90.00
_cell.angle_beta   90.00
_cell.angle_gamma   90.00
#
_symmetry.space_group_name_H-M   'P 1'
#
loop_
_entity.id
_entity.type
_entity.pdbx_description
1 polymer ?
#
loop_
_entity_poly.entity_id
_entity_poly.type
_entity_poly.pdbx_seq_one_letter_code
_entity_poly.pdbx_strand_id
1 'polypeptide(L)'
;MLPYFNTSGPCIPGEHYMLPPERRLEHVLELIEARRYFTLHAGRQTGKTTSAMWLADHLEATGRWHALWIDLETARETPDVTDAMSAILKVFEDALAARHPQRPRPEPAERLAMLATPKTALLDYLKRLAALAERPLVLLL
;
A
#
# COMPACT_ATOMS: atom_id res chain seq x y z
N MET A 1 -21.04 -21.17 2.63
CA MET A 1 -21.30 -20.42 3.87
C MET A 1 -22.01 -19.12 3.47
N LEU A 2 -23.03 -18.68 4.19
CA LEU A 2 -23.65 -17.38 3.91
C LEU A 2 -22.71 -16.26 4.41
N PRO A 3 -22.61 -15.11 3.72
CA PRO A 3 -21.81 -13.99 4.21
C PRO A 3 -22.25 -13.54 5.61
N TYR A 4 -21.34 -12.98 6.40
CA TYR A 4 -21.63 -12.47 7.73
C TYR A 4 -21.26 -10.98 7.88
N PHE A 5 -21.83 -10.33 8.90
CA PHE A 5 -21.59 -8.91 9.13
C PHE A 5 -20.28 -8.73 9.90
N ASN A 6 -19.32 -8.04 9.30
CA ASN A 6 -18.05 -7.73 9.93
C ASN A 6 -18.02 -6.30 10.46
N THR A 7 -17.58 -6.13 11.71
CA THR A 7 -17.46 -4.82 12.38
C THR A 7 -16.01 -4.43 12.68
N SER A 8 -15.03 -5.31 12.46
CA SER A 8 -13.62 -5.06 12.77
C SER A 8 -12.71 -5.52 11.63
N GLY A 9 -11.66 -4.74 11.34
CA GLY A 9 -10.76 -5.02 10.23
C GLY A 9 -11.40 -4.86 8.84
N PRO A 10 -10.75 -5.36 7.78
CA PRO A 10 -11.25 -5.22 6.42
C PRO A 10 -12.40 -6.18 6.10
N CYS A 11 -13.28 -5.77 5.18
CA CYS A 11 -14.29 -6.67 4.61
C CYS A 11 -13.69 -7.48 3.46
N ILE A 12 -13.99 -8.79 3.38
CA ILE A 12 -13.47 -9.71 2.37
C ILE A 12 -14.61 -10.12 1.43
N PRO A 13 -14.47 -9.94 0.10
CA PRO A 13 -15.49 -10.34 -0.86
C PRO A 13 -15.85 -11.82 -0.74
N GLY A 14 -17.16 -12.11 -0.68
CA GLY A 14 -17.68 -13.48 -0.56
C GLY A 14 -17.79 -13.99 0.88
N GLU A 15 -17.02 -13.44 1.83
CA GLU A 15 -17.10 -13.80 3.26
C GLU A 15 -17.95 -12.82 4.06
N HIS A 16 -17.86 -11.52 3.74
CA HIS A 16 -18.52 -10.45 4.50
C HIS A 16 -19.64 -9.79 3.71
N TYR A 17 -20.70 -9.34 4.40
CA TYR A 17 -21.68 -8.42 3.83
C TYR A 17 -20.97 -7.11 3.46
N MET A 18 -20.99 -6.77 2.18
CA MET A 18 -20.33 -5.57 1.68
C MET A 18 -21.14 -4.90 0.57
N LEU A 19 -21.15 -3.57 0.60
CA LEU A 19 -21.54 -2.79 -0.56
C LEU A 19 -20.33 -2.68 -1.50
N PRO A 20 -20.53 -2.76 -2.83
CA PRO A 20 -19.45 -2.56 -3.77
C PRO A 20 -18.77 -1.20 -3.53
N PRO A 21 -17.44 -1.15 -3.38
CA PRO A 21 -16.74 0.08 -3.03
C PRO A 21 -16.61 1.04 -4.23
N GLU A 22 -16.75 0.55 -5.46
CA GLU A 22 -16.45 1.28 -6.71
C GLU A 22 -17.14 2.64 -6.77
N ARG A 23 -18.46 2.67 -6.50
CA ARG A 23 -19.28 3.89 -6.60
C ARG A 23 -18.81 5.02 -5.70
N ARG A 24 -18.08 4.71 -4.61
CA ARG A 24 -17.55 5.72 -3.68
C ARG A 24 -16.11 6.12 -4.00
N LEU A 25 -15.48 5.43 -4.94
CA LEU A 25 -14.07 5.57 -5.30
C LEU A 25 -13.86 6.13 -6.70
N GLU A 26 -14.93 6.44 -7.45
CA GLU A 26 -14.84 7.06 -8.79
C GLU A 26 -13.91 8.28 -8.79
N HIS A 27 -14.12 9.21 -7.86
CA HIS A 27 -13.25 10.39 -7.76
C HIS A 27 -11.80 10.06 -7.37
N VAL A 28 -11.59 9.00 -6.59
CA VAL A 28 -10.23 8.54 -6.24
C VAL A 28 -9.52 7.99 -7.47
N LEU A 29 -10.23 7.24 -8.32
CA LEU A 29 -9.69 6.74 -9.58
C LEU A 29 -9.32 7.89 -10.53
N GLU A 30 -10.15 8.94 -10.62
CA GLU A 30 -9.83 10.16 -11.39
C GLU A 30 -8.54 10.83 -10.90
N LEU A 31 -8.36 10.93 -9.57
CA LEU A 31 -7.14 11.50 -8.98
C LEU A 31 -5.91 10.65 -9.31
N ILE A 32 -6.03 9.32 -9.31
CA ILE A 32 -4.95 8.40 -9.67
C ILE A 32 -4.58 8.55 -11.15
N GLU A 33 -5.55 8.62 -12.06
CA GLU A 33 -5.31 8.89 -13.49
C GLU A 33 -4.59 10.23 -13.69
N ALA A 34 -4.97 11.25 -12.91
CA ALA A 34 -4.34 12.56 -12.90
C ALA A 34 -2.99 12.61 -12.15
N ARG A 35 -2.48 11.47 -11.64
CA ARG A 35 -1.23 11.35 -10.86
C ARG A 35 -1.18 12.29 -9.65
N ARG A 36 -2.31 12.44 -8.95
CA ARG A 36 -2.44 13.28 -7.76
C ARG A 36 -2.35 12.43 -6.49
N TYR A 37 -1.82 13.05 -5.44
CA TYR A 37 -1.94 12.51 -4.08
C TYR A 37 -3.35 12.76 -3.55
N PHE A 38 -3.87 11.81 -2.78
CA PHE A 38 -5.17 11.92 -2.13
C PHE A 38 -5.09 11.36 -0.70
N THR A 39 -6.10 11.68 0.10
CA THR A 39 -6.24 11.14 1.46
C THR A 39 -7.65 10.63 1.64
N LEU A 40 -7.79 9.38 2.09
CA LEU A 40 -9.08 8.81 2.47
C LEU A 40 -9.38 9.19 3.91
N HIS A 41 -10.02 10.35 4.11
CA HIS A 41 -10.42 10.80 5.43
C HIS A 41 -11.84 10.32 5.77
N ALA A 42 -11.97 9.49 6.80
CA ALA A 42 -13.25 9.02 7.31
C ALA A 42 -13.13 8.53 8.77
N GLY A 43 -14.26 8.43 9.46
CA GLY A 43 -14.34 7.94 10.85
C GLY A 43 -13.76 6.53 11.06
N ARG A 44 -13.61 6.10 12.31
CA ARG A 44 -13.14 4.74 12.61
C ARG A 44 -14.12 3.71 12.03
N GLN A 45 -13.60 2.58 11.54
CA GLN A 45 -14.40 1.44 11.04
C GLN A 45 -15.34 1.75 9.86
N THR A 46 -15.04 2.78 9.06
CA THR A 46 -15.84 3.15 7.87
C THR A 46 -15.37 2.46 6.57
N GLY A 47 -14.54 1.41 6.65
CA GLY A 47 -14.07 0.67 5.47
C GLY A 47 -12.93 1.30 4.68
N LYS A 48 -12.10 2.16 5.30
CA LYS A 48 -10.90 2.73 4.65
C LYS A 48 -9.93 1.64 4.18
N THR A 49 -9.57 0.70 5.06
CA THR A 49 -8.69 -0.43 4.73
C THR A 49 -9.28 -1.29 3.62
N THR A 50 -10.59 -1.61 3.71
CA THR A 50 -11.32 -2.32 2.64
C THR A 50 -11.21 -1.59 1.30
N SER A 51 -11.32 -0.26 1.30
CA SER A 51 -11.22 0.57 0.09
C SER A 51 -9.80 0.59 -0.48
N ALA A 52 -8.78 0.67 0.37
CA ALA A 52 -7.38 0.62 -0.05
C ALA A 52 -7.01 -0.75 -0.64
N MET A 53 -7.42 -1.84 -0.01
CA MET A 53 -7.23 -3.19 -0.54
C MET A 53 -7.93 -3.36 -1.90
N TRP A 54 -9.19 -2.92 -2.00
CA TRP A 54 -9.92 -2.97 -3.25
C TRP A 54 -9.25 -2.13 -4.34
N LEU A 55 -8.77 -0.92 -4.04
CA LEU A 55 -8.05 -0.09 -5.02
C LEU A 55 -6.78 -0.79 -5.51
N ALA A 56 -6.01 -1.42 -4.62
CA ALA A 56 -4.82 -2.16 -5.01
C ALA A 56 -5.16 -3.30 -5.98
N ASP A 57 -6.17 -4.11 -5.66
CA ASP A 57 -6.62 -5.22 -6.50
C ASP A 57 -7.18 -4.72 -7.84
N HIS A 58 -8.03 -3.69 -7.82
CA HIS A 58 -8.66 -3.13 -9.00
C HIS A 58 -7.63 -2.55 -9.97
N LEU A 59 -6.67 -1.77 -9.47
CA LEU A 59 -5.64 -1.13 -10.30
C LEU A 59 -4.71 -2.16 -10.93
N GLU A 60 -4.29 -3.19 -10.18
CA GLU A 60 -3.50 -4.30 -10.72
C GLU A 60 -4.27 -5.07 -11.80
N ALA A 61 -5.56 -5.34 -11.58
CA ALA A 61 -6.41 -6.03 -12.55
C ALA A 61 -6.54 -5.28 -13.89
N THR A 62 -6.36 -3.96 -13.91
CA THR A 62 -6.34 -3.19 -15.18
C THR A 62 -5.09 -3.43 -16.02
N GLY A 63 -4.01 -3.98 -15.43
CA GLY A 63 -2.72 -4.13 -16.08
C GLY A 63 -1.94 -2.82 -16.32
N ARG A 64 -2.53 -1.65 -16.07
CA ARG A 64 -1.90 -0.33 -16.33
C ARG A 64 -1.03 0.17 -15.17
N TRP A 65 -1.33 -0.29 -13.96
CA TRP A 65 -0.73 0.21 -12.74
C TRP A 65 -0.05 -0.91 -11.99
N HIS A 66 1.01 -0.54 -11.27
CA HIS A 66 1.49 -1.33 -10.16
C HIS A 66 0.94 -0.75 -8.87
N ALA A 67 0.06 -1.46 -8.17
CA ALA A 67 -0.55 -0.98 -6.95
C ALA A 67 -0.17 -1.84 -5.75
N LEU A 68 0.13 -1.17 -4.64
CA LEU A 68 0.52 -1.80 -3.39
C LEU A 68 -0.18 -1.12 -2.23
N TRP A 69 -0.92 -1.91 -1.44
CA TRP A 69 -1.40 -1.50 -0.13
C TRP A 69 -0.37 -1.91 0.92
N ILE A 70 -0.07 -0.99 1.83
CA ILE A 70 0.98 -1.10 2.84
C ILE A 70 0.41 -0.60 4.15
N ASP A 71 0.52 -1.42 5.20
CA ASP A 71 0.09 -1.04 6.54
C ASP A 71 1.28 -0.54 7.37
N LEU A 72 1.31 0.77 7.62
CA LEU A 72 2.37 1.41 8.41
C LEU A 72 2.02 1.57 9.89
N GLU A 73 0.93 0.97 10.41
CA GLU A 73 0.57 1.12 11.83
C GLU A 73 1.69 0.67 12.77
N THR A 74 2.37 -0.43 12.45
CA THR A 74 3.46 -0.98 13.28
C THR A 74 4.64 -0.02 13.45
N ALA A 75 4.88 0.87 12.48
CA ALA A 75 5.96 1.85 12.56
C ALA A 75 5.63 3.05 13.45
N ARG A 76 4.34 3.28 13.75
CA ARG A 76 3.90 4.44 14.56
C ARG A 76 4.31 4.33 16.03
N GLU A 77 4.50 3.11 16.51
CA GLU A 77 4.85 2.83 17.91
C GLU A 77 6.37 2.86 18.17
N THR A 78 7.18 3.11 17.13
CA THR A 78 8.64 3.12 17.20
C THR A 78 9.16 4.56 17.22
N PRO A 79 9.63 5.08 18.39
CA PRO A 79 10.07 6.47 18.50
C PRO A 79 11.44 6.73 17.89
N ASP A 80 12.30 5.71 17.80
CA ASP A 80 13.61 5.84 17.15
C ASP A 80 13.46 5.81 15.63
N VAL A 81 14.01 6.84 14.96
CA VAL A 81 13.87 7.01 13.50
C VAL A 81 14.59 5.90 12.73
N THR A 82 15.71 5.39 13.25
CA THR A 82 16.50 4.35 12.60
C THR A 82 15.74 3.03 12.61
N ASP A 83 15.19 2.66 13.77
CA ASP A 83 14.39 1.45 13.94
C ASP A 83 13.08 1.57 13.16
N ALA A 84 12.41 2.73 13.20
CA ALA A 84 11.18 2.98 12.47
C ALA A 84 11.39 2.85 10.96
N MET A 85 12.45 3.43 10.40
CA MET A 85 12.74 3.34 8.96
C MET A 85 13.10 1.92 8.54
N SER A 86 13.85 1.19 9.37
CA SER A 86 14.15 -0.22 9.14
C SER A 86 12.87 -1.07 9.12
N ALA A 87 11.96 -0.83 10.07
CA ALA A 87 10.65 -1.50 10.12
C ALA A 87 9.79 -1.16 8.89
N ILE A 88 9.71 0.12 8.50
CA ILE A 88 8.96 0.55 7.31
C ILE A 88 9.50 -0.14 6.05
N LEU A 89 10.81 -0.12 5.81
CA LEU A 89 11.40 -0.77 4.64
C LEU A 89 11.13 -2.28 4.64
N LYS A 90 11.12 -2.92 5.82
CA LYS A 90 10.73 -4.32 5.95
C LYS A 90 9.26 -4.55 5.57
N VAL A 91 8.34 -3.72 6.05
CA VAL A 91 6.91 -3.83 5.70
C VAL A 91 6.70 -3.69 4.18
N PHE A 92 7.40 -2.75 3.53
CA PHE A 92 7.38 -2.61 2.08
C PHE A 92 7.86 -3.88 1.36
N GLU A 93 9.00 -4.44 1.79
CA GLU A 93 9.56 -5.65 1.20
C GLU A 93 8.67 -6.87 1.41
N ASP A 94 8.07 -7.03 2.60
CA ASP A 94 7.14 -8.12 2.89
C ASP A 94 5.88 -8.01 2.00
N ALA A 95 5.32 -6.79 1.86
CA ALA A 95 4.17 -6.54 0.99
C ALA A 95 4.48 -6.80 -0.49
N LEU A 96 5.66 -6.36 -0.97
CA LEU A 96 6.13 -6.67 -2.32
C LEU A 96 6.38 -8.16 -2.52
N ALA A 97 6.97 -8.85 -1.55
CA ALA A 97 7.22 -10.29 -1.65
C ALA A 97 5.92 -11.08 -1.74
N ALA A 98 4.91 -10.71 -0.95
CA ALA A 98 3.62 -11.37 -0.92
C ALA A 98 2.80 -11.14 -2.19
N ARG A 99 2.79 -9.91 -2.71
CA ARG A 99 1.90 -9.52 -3.82
C ARG A 99 2.56 -9.52 -5.19
N HIS A 100 3.86 -9.24 -5.23
CA HIS A 100 4.65 -8.99 -6.45
C HIS A 100 6.01 -9.71 -6.42
N PRO A 101 6.05 -11.03 -6.21
CA PRO A 101 7.29 -11.76 -5.92
C PRO A 101 8.34 -11.62 -7.04
N GLN A 102 7.91 -11.55 -8.30
CA GLN A 102 8.79 -11.47 -9.47
C GLN A 102 9.23 -10.05 -9.82
N ARG A 103 8.71 -9.03 -9.14
CA ARG A 103 9.04 -7.65 -9.46
C ARG A 103 10.48 -7.33 -9.06
N PRO A 104 11.24 -6.59 -9.90
CA PRO A 104 12.54 -6.07 -9.51
C PRO A 104 12.45 -5.15 -8.30
N ARG A 105 13.36 -5.32 -7.35
CA ARG A 105 13.41 -4.57 -6.08
C ARG A 105 14.85 -4.13 -5.80
N PRO A 106 15.04 -3.10 -4.94
CA PRO A 106 16.38 -2.76 -4.48
C PRO A 106 17.06 -3.96 -3.80
N GLU A 107 18.32 -4.21 -4.15
CA GLU A 107 19.08 -5.34 -3.61
C GLU A 107 19.27 -5.19 -2.08
N PRO A 108 19.42 -6.29 -1.31
CA PRO A 108 19.61 -6.22 0.14
C PRO A 108 20.73 -5.26 0.57
N ALA A 109 21.86 -5.24 -0.16
CA ALA A 109 22.97 -4.34 0.12
C ALA A 109 22.61 -2.86 -0.12
N GLU A 110 21.83 -2.56 -1.15
CA GLU A 110 21.36 -1.20 -1.43
C GLU A 110 20.41 -0.70 -0.36
N ARG A 111 19.47 -1.56 0.09
CA ARG A 111 18.55 -1.25 1.18
C ARG A 111 19.28 -0.97 2.49
N LEU A 112 20.29 -1.79 2.82
CA LEU A 112 21.12 -1.56 3.99
C LEU A 112 21.91 -0.24 3.89
N ALA A 113 22.43 0.09 2.71
CA ALA A 113 23.12 1.36 2.48
C ALA A 113 22.18 2.57 2.63
N MET A 114 20.93 2.48 2.16
CA MET A 114 19.92 3.54 2.35
C MET A 114 19.64 3.80 3.83
N LEU A 115 19.61 2.75 4.66
CA LEU A 115 19.40 2.86 6.10
C LEU A 115 20.55 3.57 6.84
N ALA A 116 21.73 3.75 6.21
CA ALA A 116 22.80 4.58 6.79
C ALA A 116 22.38 6.06 6.93
N THR A 117 21.37 6.51 6.17
CA THR A 117 20.76 7.83 6.32
C THR A 117 19.25 7.69 6.55
N PRO A 118 18.79 7.38 7.78
CA PRO A 118 17.38 7.04 8.05
C PRO A 118 16.38 8.09 7.56
N LYS A 119 16.73 9.38 7.67
CA LYS A 119 15.85 10.50 7.24
C LYS A 119 15.47 10.47 5.77
N THR A 120 16.31 9.88 4.90
CA THR A 120 16.06 9.79 3.45
C THR A 120 15.83 8.36 2.97
N ALA A 121 16.09 7.36 3.82
CA ALA A 121 16.03 5.95 3.48
C ALA A 121 14.77 5.54 2.72
N LEU A 122 13.58 5.91 3.23
CA LEU A 122 12.31 5.62 2.56
C LEU A 122 12.21 6.30 1.20
N LEU A 123 12.59 7.58 1.09
CA LEU A 123 12.52 8.30 -0.17
C LEU A 123 13.48 7.70 -1.22
N ASP A 124 14.69 7.34 -0.82
CA ASP A 124 15.69 6.74 -1.70
C ASP A 124 15.27 5.34 -2.14
N TYR A 125 14.70 4.56 -1.22
CA TYR A 125 14.07 3.28 -1.51
C TYR A 125 12.94 3.41 -2.54
N LEU A 126 11.99 4.33 -2.31
CA LEU A 126 10.85 4.56 -3.21
C LEU A 126 11.29 5.03 -4.61
N LYS A 127 12.29 5.92 -4.69
CA LYS A 127 12.89 6.35 -5.95
C LYS A 127 13.47 5.17 -6.71
N ARG A 128 14.23 4.30 -6.02
CA ARG A 128 14.81 3.11 -6.66
C ARG A 128 13.73 2.12 -7.09
N LEU A 129 12.73 1.87 -6.25
CA LEU A 129 11.60 0.99 -6.58
C LEU A 129 10.80 1.50 -7.79
N ALA A 130 10.62 2.81 -7.90
CA ALA A 130 9.96 3.44 -9.05
C ALA A 130 10.83 3.38 -10.32
N ALA A 131 12.14 3.60 -10.21
CA ALA A 131 13.06 3.50 -11.34
C ALA A 131 13.17 2.08 -11.92
N LEU A 132 12.95 1.06 -11.09
CA LEU A 132 12.89 -0.35 -11.49
C LEU A 132 11.51 -0.77 -12.02
N ALA A 133 10.50 0.11 -11.98
CA ALA A 133 9.14 -0.24 -12.34
C ALA A 133 8.90 -0.09 -13.85
N GLU A 134 8.34 -1.12 -14.48
CA GLU A 134 7.90 -1.06 -15.88
C GLU A 134 6.59 -0.29 -16.06
N ARG A 135 5.82 -0.14 -14.98
CA ARG A 135 4.52 0.53 -14.94
C ARG A 135 4.47 1.53 -13.77
N PRO A 136 3.65 2.59 -13.87
CA PRO A 136 3.54 3.57 -12.80
C PRO A 136 3.10 2.92 -11.48
N LEU A 137 3.71 3.36 -10.38
CA LEU A 137 3.48 2.85 -9.03
C LEU A 137 2.41 3.67 -8.30
N VAL A 138 1.41 3.01 -7.74
CA VAL A 138 0.41 3.56 -6.81
C VAL A 138 0.64 2.93 -5.44
N LEU A 139 0.91 3.77 -4.44
CA LEU A 139 1.08 3.34 -3.06
C LEU A 139 -0.12 3.79 -2.22
N LEU A 140 -0.72 2.84 -1.52
CA LEU A 140 -1.82 3.05 -0.58
C LEU A 140 -1.27 2.75 0.80
N LEU A 141 -0.96 3.79 1.56
CA LEU A 141 -0.26 3.73 2.86
C LEU A 141 -1.24 3.90 4.04
#